data_AF-A0A942J7L8-F1
#
_entry.id   AF-A0A942J7L8-F1
#
_cell.length_a   1.000
_cell.length_b   1.000
_cell.length_c   1.000
_cell.angle_alpha   90.00
_cell.angle_beta   90.00
_cell.angle_gamma   90.00
#
_symmetry.space_group_name_H-M   'P 1'
#
loop_
_entity.id
_entity.type
_entity.pdbx_description
1 polymer ?
#
loop_
_entity_poly.entity_id
_entity_poly.type
_entity_poly.pdbx_seq_one_letter_code
_entity_poly.pdbx_strand_id
1 'polypeptide(L)'
;MKKILVFILIPVACFAQPEQLKNFEILLAKLKSGNTVKAVIHYSLSKLVIDGKEEKAHDAIGGMEFRVFEYFAKGAVSNDRAFISVSETVLISHPRYGYVLNYVKLRIFEDNSLEIIARYLDPKTYEVRMDETFYSEINNGENNGAVYLFVN
;
A
#
# COMPACT_ATOMS: atom_id res chain seq x y z
N MET A 1 -31.98 40.95 37.49
CA MET A 1 -31.08 41.01 36.30
C MET A 1 -30.86 39.59 35.79
N LYS A 2 -31.44 39.20 34.64
CA LYS A 2 -31.25 37.87 34.06
C LYS A 2 -29.87 37.80 33.41
N LYS A 3 -28.98 36.95 33.94
CA LYS A 3 -27.70 36.63 33.28
C LYS A 3 -28.00 35.66 32.14
N ILE A 4 -27.93 36.13 30.89
CA ILE A 4 -27.95 35.28 29.71
C ILE A 4 -26.53 34.72 29.56
N LEU A 5 -26.38 33.42 29.79
CA LEU A 5 -25.14 32.70 29.53
C LEU A 5 -25.10 32.35 28.04
N VAL A 6 -24.27 33.06 27.28
CA VAL A 6 -24.03 32.74 25.86
C VAL A 6 -23.00 31.61 25.81
N PHE A 7 -23.45 30.41 25.48
CA PHE A 7 -22.57 29.29 25.14
C PHE A 7 -22.02 29.52 23.74
N ILE A 8 -20.76 29.93 23.65
CA ILE A 8 -20.03 29.98 22.38
C ILE A 8 -19.63 28.53 22.05
N LEU A 9 -20.35 27.90 21.11
CA LEU A 9 -19.85 26.67 20.48
C LEU A 9 -18.66 27.07 19.60
N ILE A 10 -17.45 26.84 20.08
CA ILE A 10 -16.26 26.87 19.23
C ILE A 10 -16.23 25.52 18.51
N PRO A 11 -16.39 25.46 17.18
CA PRO A 11 -16.16 24.22 16.44
C PRO A 11 -14.67 23.89 16.57
N VAL A 12 -14.36 22.91 17.40
CA VAL A 12 -13.03 22.28 17.41
C VAL A 12 -12.94 21.54 16.09
N ALA A 13 -12.24 22.12 15.12
CA ALA A 13 -11.80 21.39 13.94
C ALA A 13 -10.80 20.33 14.42
N CYS A 14 -11.32 19.17 14.80
CA CYS A 14 -10.53 18.00 15.10
C CYS A 14 -10.03 17.50 13.74
N PHE A 15 -8.81 17.89 13.35
CA PHE A 15 -8.12 17.21 12.27
C PHE A 15 -7.91 15.78 12.73
N ALA A 16 -8.73 14.87 12.23
CA ALA A 16 -8.58 13.45 12.50
C ALA A 16 -7.19 13.03 12.02
N GLN A 17 -6.40 12.46 12.93
CA GLN A 17 -5.14 11.84 12.54
C GLN A 17 -5.46 10.66 11.62
N PRO A 18 -4.59 10.35 10.63
CA PRO A 18 -4.80 9.20 9.78
C PRO A 18 -5.00 7.93 10.62
N GLU A 19 -6.09 7.21 10.38
CA GLU A 19 -6.40 5.95 11.03
C GLU A 19 -5.60 4.84 10.34
N GLN A 20 -4.77 4.12 11.10
CA GLN A 20 -4.04 2.96 10.58
C GLN A 20 -4.99 1.75 10.43
N LEU A 21 -5.00 1.13 9.25
CA LEU A 21 -5.77 -0.07 8.95
C LEU A 21 -4.90 -1.29 9.24
N LYS A 22 -5.31 -2.10 10.22
CA LYS A 22 -4.45 -3.13 10.82
C LYS A 22 -4.59 -4.53 10.23
N ASN A 23 -5.59 -4.75 9.37
CA ASN A 23 -5.85 -6.05 8.76
C ASN A 23 -6.63 -5.92 7.45
N PHE A 24 -6.74 -7.04 6.75
CA PHE A 24 -7.44 -7.17 5.49
C PHE A 24 -8.92 -6.83 5.59
N GLU A 25 -9.63 -7.27 6.63
CA GLU A 25 -11.07 -7.03 6.74
C GLU A 25 -11.40 -5.54 6.86
N ILE A 26 -10.64 -4.82 7.69
CA ILE A 26 -10.76 -3.37 7.87
C ILE A 26 -10.41 -2.66 6.55
N LEU A 27 -9.31 -3.05 5.91
CA LEU A 27 -8.91 -2.51 4.60
C LEU A 27 -10.05 -2.66 3.58
N LEU A 28 -10.56 -3.87 3.41
CA LEU A 28 -11.62 -4.16 2.45
C LEU A 28 -12.90 -3.37 2.77
N ALA A 29 -13.26 -3.27 4.05
CA ALA A 29 -14.42 -2.49 4.48
C ALA A 29 -14.27 -1.00 4.11
N LYS A 30 -13.11 -0.39 4.37
CA LYS A 30 -12.83 1.02 4.06
C LYS A 30 -12.84 1.28 2.55
N LEU A 31 -12.26 0.39 1.76
CA LEU A 31 -12.28 0.47 0.30
C LEU A 31 -13.71 0.35 -0.26
N LYS A 32 -14.50 -0.62 0.23
CA LYS A 32 -15.90 -0.80 -0.18
C LYS A 32 -16.81 0.36 0.18
N SER A 33 -16.48 1.13 1.22
CA SER A 33 -17.22 2.34 1.57
C SER A 33 -16.72 3.60 0.85
N GLY A 34 -15.80 3.46 -0.11
CA GLY A 34 -15.32 4.56 -0.94
C GLY A 34 -14.24 5.43 -0.31
N ASN A 35 -13.58 4.98 0.77
CA ASN A 35 -12.47 5.73 1.35
C ASN A 35 -11.21 5.65 0.49
N THR A 36 -10.41 6.71 0.52
CA THR A 36 -9.06 6.72 -0.04
C THR A 36 -8.09 6.09 0.96
N VAL A 37 -7.49 4.97 0.57
CA VAL A 37 -6.43 4.31 1.35
C VAL A 37 -5.06 4.68 0.79
N LYS A 38 -4.09 4.88 1.68
CA LYS A 38 -2.69 5.12 1.34
C LYS A 38 -1.81 4.05 2.00
N ALA A 39 -0.79 3.61 1.28
CA ALA A 39 0.23 2.71 1.80
C ALA A 39 1.55 3.44 2.01
N VAL A 40 2.25 3.11 3.09
CA VAL A 40 3.66 3.39 3.33
C VAL A 40 4.37 2.05 3.48
N ILE A 41 5.42 1.83 2.70
CA ILE A 41 6.09 0.53 2.54
C ILE A 41 7.53 0.67 3.03
N HIS A 42 7.89 -0.03 4.09
CA HIS A 42 9.24 -0.12 4.62
C HIS A 42 9.93 -1.36 4.06
N TYR A 43 10.63 -1.23 2.94
CA TYR A 43 11.17 -2.38 2.19
C TYR A 43 12.16 -3.20 3.00
N SER A 44 12.91 -2.59 3.92
CA SER A 44 13.86 -3.28 4.81
C SER A 44 13.20 -4.30 5.75
N LEU A 45 11.88 -4.23 5.95
CA LEU A 45 11.10 -5.19 6.74
C LEU A 45 10.51 -6.33 5.90
N SER A 46 10.79 -6.36 4.59
CA SER A 46 10.29 -7.37 3.68
C SER A 46 11.34 -8.43 3.36
N LYS A 47 10.87 -9.63 3.02
CA LYS A 47 11.69 -10.63 2.33
C LYS A 47 11.75 -10.27 0.84
N LEU A 48 12.94 -9.94 0.33
CA LEU A 48 13.16 -9.65 -1.09
C LEU A 48 13.54 -10.91 -1.85
N VAL A 49 12.94 -11.12 -3.01
CA VAL A 49 13.28 -12.19 -3.95
C VAL A 49 13.56 -11.60 -5.33
N ILE A 50 14.72 -11.95 -5.89
CA ILE A 50 15.17 -11.58 -7.24
C ILE A 50 15.59 -12.86 -7.96
N ASP A 51 15.07 -13.11 -9.16
CA ASP A 51 15.36 -14.32 -9.95
C ASP A 51 15.25 -15.64 -9.16
N GLY A 52 14.25 -15.70 -8.27
CA GLY A 52 13.99 -16.86 -7.40
C GLY A 52 14.94 -17.01 -6.22
N LYS A 53 15.86 -16.07 -5.98
CA LYS A 53 16.79 -16.06 -4.84
C LYS A 53 16.38 -15.01 -3.84
N GLU A 54 16.45 -15.38 -2.57
CA GLU A 54 16.27 -14.43 -1.47
C GLU A 54 17.49 -13.53 -1.35
N GLU A 55 17.25 -12.22 -1.30
CA GLU A 55 18.27 -11.18 -1.21
C GLU A 55 17.96 -10.26 -0.02
N LYS A 56 18.98 -9.49 0.41
CA LYS A 56 18.76 -8.50 1.47
C LYS A 56 18.01 -7.29 0.91
N ALA A 57 16.82 -7.03 1.44
CA ALA A 57 16.06 -5.84 1.07
C ALA A 57 16.80 -4.54 1.45
N HIS A 58 16.65 -3.53 0.60
CA HIS A 58 17.24 -2.22 0.81
C HIS A 58 16.48 -1.41 1.87
N ASP A 59 17.20 -0.52 2.57
CA ASP A 59 16.58 0.44 3.48
C ASP A 59 15.97 1.60 2.67
N ALA A 60 14.77 1.34 2.15
CA ALA A 60 14.00 2.25 1.34
C ALA A 60 12.56 2.33 1.88
N ILE A 61 11.95 3.50 1.72
CA ILE A 61 10.55 3.73 2.03
C ILE A 61 9.83 4.16 0.76
N GLY A 62 8.78 3.43 0.41
CA GLY A 62 7.86 3.78 -0.68
C GLY A 62 6.52 4.24 -0.13
N GLY A 63 5.74 4.92 -0.97
CA GLY A 63 4.35 5.23 -0.66
C GLY A 63 3.51 5.26 -1.92
N MET A 64 2.24 4.90 -1.81
CA MET A 64 1.28 4.99 -2.90
C MET A 64 -0.15 5.18 -2.39
N GLU A 65 -1.00 5.77 -3.22
CA GLU A 65 -2.44 5.85 -2.97
C GLU A 65 -3.17 4.73 -3.72
N PHE A 66 -4.18 4.12 -3.09
CA PHE A 66 -4.99 3.08 -3.70
C PHE A 66 -6.08 3.71 -4.58
N ARG A 67 -5.64 4.35 -5.67
CA ARG A 67 -6.54 5.05 -6.62
C ARG A 67 -7.48 4.09 -7.35
N VAL A 68 -6.98 2.90 -7.66
CA VAL A 68 -7.73 1.82 -8.32
C VAL A 68 -7.42 0.54 -7.56
N PHE A 69 -8.47 -0.20 -7.20
CA PHE A 69 -8.35 -1.50 -6.57
C PHE A 69 -9.35 -2.48 -7.19
N GLU A 70 -8.98 -3.76 -7.16
CA GLU A 70 -9.86 -4.87 -7.45
C GLU A 70 -9.83 -5.86 -6.29
N TYR A 71 -11.01 -6.30 -5.85
CA TYR A 71 -11.13 -7.42 -4.91
C TYR A 71 -11.50 -8.68 -5.67
N PHE A 72 -10.75 -9.74 -5.42
CA PHE A 72 -11.00 -11.07 -5.97
C PHE A 72 -11.35 -12.01 -4.83
N ALA A 73 -12.60 -12.49 -4.81
CA ALA A 73 -13.00 -13.56 -3.91
C ALA A 73 -12.20 -14.84 -4.20
N LYS A 74 -12.12 -15.75 -3.23
CA LYS A 74 -11.50 -17.07 -3.42
C LYS A 74 -12.12 -17.78 -4.63
N GLY A 75 -11.28 -18.28 -5.52
CA GLY A 75 -11.68 -18.97 -6.75
C GLY A 75 -12.15 -18.07 -7.90
N ALA A 76 -12.28 -16.76 -7.72
CA ALA A 76 -12.78 -15.86 -8.77
C ALA A 76 -11.87 -15.82 -10.01
N VAL A 77 -10.56 -15.95 -9.81
CA VAL A 77 -9.53 -15.95 -10.86
C VAL A 77 -8.57 -17.13 -10.68
N SER A 78 -9.10 -18.30 -10.31
CA SER A 78 -8.31 -19.50 -9.97
C SER A 78 -7.29 -19.26 -8.85
N ASN A 79 -7.66 -18.42 -7.88
CA ASN A 79 -6.88 -18.06 -6.70
C ASN A 79 -7.33 -18.85 -5.46
N ASP A 80 -6.37 -19.38 -4.71
CA ASP A 80 -6.64 -20.19 -3.50
C ASP A 80 -7.09 -19.36 -2.29
N ARG A 81 -6.77 -18.07 -2.30
CA ARG A 81 -7.07 -17.08 -1.24
C ARG A 81 -7.71 -15.85 -1.86
N ALA A 82 -8.66 -15.23 -1.16
CA ALA A 82 -9.15 -13.92 -1.56
C ALA A 82 -8.04 -12.86 -1.44
N PHE A 83 -8.05 -11.86 -2.31
CA PHE A 83 -7.06 -10.79 -2.28
C PHE A 83 -7.58 -9.47 -2.86
N ILE A 84 -6.93 -8.37 -2.46
CA ILE A 84 -7.03 -7.05 -3.08
C ILE A 84 -5.80 -6.84 -3.96
N SER A 85 -6.00 -6.36 -5.18
CA SER A 85 -4.94 -5.96 -6.10
C SER A 85 -5.00 -4.46 -6.35
N VAL A 86 -3.88 -3.79 -6.18
CA VAL A 86 -3.69 -2.37 -6.51
C VAL A 86 -2.37 -2.21 -7.24
N SER A 87 -2.29 -1.23 -8.14
CA SER A 87 -1.02 -0.91 -8.80
C SER A 87 -0.95 0.54 -9.24
N GLU A 88 0.26 1.04 -9.36
CA GLU A 88 0.56 2.36 -9.91
C GLU A 88 1.75 2.27 -10.85
N THR A 89 1.77 3.14 -11.86
CA THR A 89 2.91 3.32 -12.75
C THR A 89 3.28 4.78 -12.81
N VAL A 90 4.52 5.11 -12.48
CA VAL A 90 5.04 6.48 -12.47
C VAL A 90 6.32 6.55 -13.29
N LEU A 91 6.43 7.52 -14.18
CA LEU A 91 7.70 7.80 -14.87
C LEU A 91 8.67 8.46 -13.88
N ILE A 92 9.86 7.88 -13.69
CA ILE A 92 10.90 8.42 -12.81
C ILE A 92 12.23 8.54 -13.54
N SER A 93 13.11 9.41 -13.06
CA SER A 93 14.52 9.47 -13.46
C SER A 93 15.36 8.63 -12.50
N HIS A 94 15.87 7.49 -12.96
CA HIS A 94 16.67 6.55 -12.16
C HIS A 94 18.18 6.71 -12.46
N PRO A 95 19.06 6.74 -11.43
CA PRO A 95 20.49 6.98 -11.62
C PRO A 95 21.20 5.99 -12.57
N ARG A 96 20.80 4.71 -12.55
CA ARG A 96 21.41 3.65 -13.36
C ARG A 96 20.77 3.46 -14.73
N TYR A 97 19.48 3.74 -14.86
CA TYR A 97 18.67 3.32 -16.01
C TYR A 97 18.12 4.50 -16.82
N GLY A 98 18.38 5.75 -16.40
CA GLY A 98 17.75 6.92 -16.99
C GLY A 98 16.25 6.95 -16.68
N TYR A 99 15.45 7.43 -17.62
CA TYR A 99 14.00 7.44 -17.44
C TYR A 99 13.42 6.02 -17.54
N VAL A 100 12.69 5.61 -16.51
CA VAL A 100 12.00 4.32 -16.45
C VAL A 100 10.56 4.50 -15.98
N LEU A 101 9.68 3.60 -16.42
CA LEU A 101 8.37 3.42 -15.80
C LEU A 101 8.57 2.59 -14.53
N ASN A 102 8.37 3.20 -13.38
CA ASN A 102 8.31 2.52 -12.09
C ASN A 102 6.91 1.96 -11.89
N TYR A 103 6.77 0.65 -12.06
CA TYR A 103 5.54 -0.10 -11.84
C TYR A 103 5.60 -0.75 -10.45
N VAL A 104 4.64 -0.41 -9.60
CA VAL A 104 4.46 -1.04 -8.30
C VAL A 104 3.08 -1.66 -8.24
N LYS A 105 3.00 -2.93 -7.83
CA LYS A 105 1.76 -3.64 -7.57
C LYS A 105 1.78 -4.24 -6.18
N LEU A 106 0.71 -4.04 -5.42
CA LEU A 106 0.47 -4.76 -4.17
C LEU A 106 -0.65 -5.78 -4.41
N ARG A 107 -0.43 -7.00 -3.95
CA ARG A 107 -1.44 -8.02 -3.76
C ARG A 107 -1.53 -8.33 -2.28
N ILE A 108 -2.66 -8.00 -1.66
CA ILE A 108 -2.88 -8.14 -0.23
C ILE A 108 -3.90 -9.25 -0.03
N PHE A 109 -3.52 -10.31 0.68
CA PHE A 109 -4.34 -11.50 0.88
C PHE A 109 -5.19 -11.42 2.14
N GLU A 110 -6.25 -12.23 2.18
CA GLU A 110 -7.19 -12.29 3.31
C GLU A 110 -6.57 -12.70 4.65
N ASP A 111 -5.38 -13.31 4.64
CA ASP A 111 -4.62 -13.68 5.84
C ASP A 111 -3.61 -12.61 6.29
N ASN A 112 -3.73 -11.38 5.76
CA ASN A 112 -2.85 -10.24 5.99
C ASN A 112 -1.45 -10.33 5.36
N SER A 113 -1.09 -11.46 4.73
CA SER A 113 0.12 -11.53 3.92
C SER A 113 -0.02 -10.68 2.66
N LEU A 114 1.10 -10.22 2.10
CA LEU A 114 1.11 -9.46 0.87
C LEU A 114 2.35 -9.71 0.02
N GLU A 115 2.17 -9.49 -1.29
CA GLU A 115 3.22 -9.45 -2.30
C GLU A 115 3.31 -8.02 -2.84
N ILE A 116 4.53 -7.49 -2.93
CA ILE A 116 4.84 -6.24 -3.63
C ILE A 116 5.70 -6.60 -4.83
N ILE A 117 5.24 -6.25 -6.03
CA ILE A 117 6.01 -6.38 -7.26
C ILE A 117 6.47 -4.98 -7.65
N ALA A 118 7.77 -4.77 -7.69
CA ALA A 118 8.40 -3.52 -8.14
C ALA A 118 9.19 -3.78 -9.42
N ARG A 119 8.88 -3.02 -10.47
CA ARG A 119 9.54 -3.15 -11.77
C ARG A 119 9.96 -1.82 -12.31
N TYR A 120 11.15 -1.78 -12.91
CA TYR A 120 11.55 -0.70 -13.79
C TYR A 120 11.44 -1.18 -15.22
N LEU A 121 10.64 -0.48 -16.03
CA LEU A 121 10.43 -0.80 -17.44
C LEU A 121 11.02 0.31 -18.29
N ASP A 122 11.64 -0.06 -19.41
CA ASP A 122 11.98 0.89 -20.47
C ASP A 122 10.71 1.58 -20.97
N PRO A 123 10.64 2.93 -21.01
CA PRO A 123 9.40 3.63 -21.32
C PRO A 123 9.00 3.54 -22.80
N LYS A 124 9.88 3.03 -23.68
CA LYS A 124 9.60 2.86 -25.11
C LYS A 124 9.35 1.41 -25.47
N THR A 125 10.15 0.49 -24.93
CA THR A 125 10.10 -0.93 -25.31
C THR A 125 9.34 -1.79 -24.30
N TYR A 126 9.08 -1.28 -23.09
CA TYR A 126 8.55 -2.04 -21.94
C TYR A 126 9.45 -3.20 -21.50
N GLU A 127 10.71 -3.22 -21.93
CA GLU A 127 11.71 -4.17 -21.45
C GLU A 127 11.94 -4.00 -19.94
N VAL A 128 11.96 -5.10 -19.20
CA VAL A 128 12.20 -5.10 -17.76
C VAL A 128 13.68 -4.84 -17.47
N ARG A 129 13.98 -3.72 -16.81
CA ARG A 129 15.32 -3.32 -16.35
C ARG A 129 15.61 -3.75 -14.91
N MET A 130 14.54 -4.02 -14.14
CA MET A 130 14.57 -4.50 -12.76
C MET A 130 13.25 -5.22 -12.48
N ASP A 131 13.29 -6.39 -11.84
CA ASP A 131 12.12 -7.12 -11.35
C ASP A 131 12.40 -7.60 -9.93
N GLU A 132 11.71 -7.02 -8.96
CA GLU A 132 11.86 -7.34 -7.55
C GLU A 132 10.49 -7.73 -6.99
N THR A 133 10.44 -8.86 -6.28
CA THR A 133 9.26 -9.27 -5.52
C THR A 133 9.56 -9.26 -4.04
N PHE A 134 8.80 -8.50 -3.28
CA PHE A 134 8.88 -8.46 -1.83
C PHE A 134 7.68 -9.17 -1.21
N TYR A 135 7.94 -9.92 -0.16
CA TYR A 135 6.93 -10.61 0.64
C TYR A 135 6.94 -10.04 2.05
N SER A 136 5.76 -9.71 2.56
CA SER A 136 5.58 -9.22 3.93
C SER A 136 4.13 -9.42 4.37
N GLU A 137 3.70 -8.65 5.37
CA GLU A 137 2.34 -8.60 5.89
C GLU A 137 1.94 -7.15 6.21
N ILE A 138 0.63 -6.93 6.38
CA ILE A 138 0.09 -5.65 6.85
C ILE A 138 0.66 -5.37 8.24
N ASN A 139 1.16 -4.15 8.44
CA ASN A 139 1.58 -3.71 9.76
C ASN A 139 0.37 -3.43 10.66
N ASN A 140 0.34 -4.06 11.85
CA ASN A 140 -0.73 -3.88 12.85
C ASN A 140 -0.28 -3.08 14.10
N GLY A 141 0.96 -2.61 14.13
CA GLY A 141 1.60 -1.90 15.24
C GLY A 141 2.26 -2.80 16.29
N GLU A 142 2.06 -4.11 16.21
CA GLU A 142 2.64 -5.12 17.11
C GLU A 142 3.56 -6.10 16.36
N ASN A 143 3.36 -6.26 15.05
CA ASN A 143 4.19 -7.06 14.16
C ASN A 143 5.27 -6.23 13.45
N ASN A 144 6.16 -6.94 12.75
CA ASN A 144 7.20 -6.36 11.89
C ASN A 144 6.75 -6.29 10.42
N GLY A 145 5.44 -6.14 10.17
CA GLY A 145 4.90 -6.01 8.82
C GLY A 145 5.43 -4.75 8.12
N ALA A 146 5.77 -4.87 6.84
CA ALA A 146 6.39 -3.78 6.08
C ALA A 146 5.39 -2.73 5.58
N VAL A 147 4.11 -3.07 5.46
CA VAL A 147 3.12 -2.23 4.79
C VAL A 147 2.15 -1.62 5.79
N TYR A 148 2.28 -0.32 6.00
CA TYR A 148 1.40 0.48 6.82
C TYR A 148 0.30 1.06 5.94
N LEU A 149 -0.95 0.84 6.32
CA LEU A 149 -2.12 1.29 5.57
C LEU A 149 -2.84 2.37 6.37
N PHE A 150 -3.25 3.45 5.71
CA PHE A 150 -3.90 4.57 6.37
C PHE A 150 -5.14 5.04 5.59
N VAL A 151 -6.12 5.54 6.33
CA VAL A 151 -7.25 6.33 5.81
C VAL A 151 -7.28 7.69 6.51
N ASN A 152 -7.74 8.72 5.79
CA ASN A 152 -7.98 10.06 6.34
C ASN A 152 -9.46 10.33 6.49
#